data_AF-A0A356NEB7-F1
#
_entry.id   AF-A0A356NEB7-F1
#
_cell.length_a   1.000
_cell.length_b   1.000
_cell.length_c   1.000
_cell.angle_alpha   90.00
_cell.angle_beta   90.00
_cell.angle_gamma   90.00
#
_symmetry.space_group_name_H-M   'P 1'
#
loop_
_entity.id
_entity.type
_entity.pdbx_description
1 polymer ?
#
loop_
_entity_poly.entity_id
_entity_poly.type
_entity_poly.pdbx_seq_one_letter_code
_entity_poly.pdbx_strand_id
1 'polypeptide(L)'
;MAPLWRRSAAELLALEGQVALAIAWDRPLEDPRELSEIPEVRLWHLHVDQHCPWLPLLLERDTGQLSRYVAMVVPHGFHASEGIRFHPEALELWITARLMVLERWRHNHGLSGRRRLEQMASVLGLALKYRGKRVDLAHTHYCTKTNMAVCHKNLG
;
A
#
# COMPACT_ATOMS: atom_id res chain seq x y z
N MET A 1 23.08 8.80 3.54
CA MET A 1 22.27 8.11 2.50
C MET A 1 21.38 9.13 1.81
N ALA A 2 21.19 9.05 0.49
CA ALA A 2 20.25 9.94 -0.20
C ALA A 2 18.80 9.63 0.21
N PRO A 3 17.95 10.67 0.38
CA PRO A 3 16.54 10.46 0.70
C PRO A 3 15.82 9.70 -0.43
N LEU A 4 14.78 8.93 -0.09
CA LEU A 4 14.11 8.04 -1.06
C LEU A 4 13.61 8.79 -2.29
N TRP A 5 13.01 9.98 -2.13
CA TRP A 5 12.46 10.77 -3.24
C TRP A 5 13.51 11.30 -4.24
N ARG A 6 14.81 11.16 -3.95
CA ARG A 6 15.90 11.51 -4.89
C ARG A 6 16.48 10.30 -5.62
N ARG A 7 16.04 9.08 -5.30
CA ARG A 7 16.56 7.86 -5.92
C ARG A 7 15.90 7.62 -7.27
N SER A 8 16.64 6.99 -8.17
CA SER A 8 16.10 6.50 -9.44
C SER A 8 15.04 5.42 -9.21
N ALA A 9 14.16 5.23 -10.18
CA ALA A 9 13.12 4.21 -10.08
C ALA A 9 13.69 2.78 -9.94
N ALA A 10 14.85 2.50 -10.54
CA ALA A 10 15.55 1.22 -10.38
C ALA A 10 16.07 1.02 -8.95
N GLU A 11 16.69 2.04 -8.35
CA GLU A 11 17.14 2.00 -6.95
C GLU A 11 15.98 1.88 -5.96
N LEU A 12 14.83 2.50 -6.26
CA LEU A 12 13.62 2.32 -5.48
C LEU A 12 13.12 0.89 -5.56
N LEU A 13 12.99 0.32 -6.76
CA LEU A 13 12.53 -1.07 -6.91
C LEU A 13 13.47 -2.09 -6.26
N ALA A 14 14.75 -1.80 -6.12
CA ALA A 14 15.68 -2.66 -5.38
C ALA A 14 15.31 -2.78 -3.88
N LEU A 15 14.55 -1.83 -3.34
CA LEU A 15 14.05 -1.81 -1.96
C LEU A 15 12.64 -2.37 -1.81
N GLU A 16 12.08 -3.01 -2.85
CA GLU A 16 10.73 -3.56 -2.78
C GLU A 16 10.56 -4.48 -1.56
N GLY A 17 9.49 -4.26 -0.80
CA GLY A 17 9.14 -5.11 0.34
C GLY A 17 10.13 -5.07 1.50
N GLN A 18 11.04 -4.10 1.55
CA GLN A 18 12.14 -4.06 2.54
C GLN A 18 12.11 -2.80 3.42
N VAL A 19 11.30 -1.80 3.07
CA VAL A 19 11.28 -0.51 3.77
C VAL A 19 10.30 -0.55 4.93
N ALA A 20 10.80 -0.28 6.14
CA ALA A 20 9.98 0.01 7.30
C ALA A 20 9.89 1.53 7.52
N LEU A 21 8.69 2.04 7.81
CA LEU A 21 8.50 3.42 8.23
C LEU A 21 8.58 3.50 9.76
N ALA A 22 9.43 4.40 10.24
CA ALA A 22 9.47 4.78 11.65
C ALA A 22 8.73 6.10 11.80
N ILE A 23 7.59 6.08 12.50
CA ILE A 23 6.77 7.25 12.76
C ILE A 23 6.96 7.62 14.22
N ALA A 24 7.72 8.69 14.46
CA ALA A 24 7.81 9.31 15.77
C ALA A 24 6.71 10.37 15.86
N TRP A 25 5.65 10.06 16.61
CA TRP A 25 4.56 10.99 16.87
C TRP A 25 4.44 11.19 18.38
N ASP A 26 4.53 12.44 18.82
CA ASP A 26 4.41 12.78 20.23
C ASP A 26 2.95 12.64 20.66
N ARG A 27 2.69 11.71 21.58
CA ARG A 27 1.35 11.46 22.13
C ARG A 27 1.44 10.91 23.55
N PRO A 28 0.41 11.13 24.38
CA PRO A 28 0.30 10.49 25.69
C PRO A 28 0.40 8.97 25.59
N LEU A 29 1.04 8.34 26.58
CA LEU A 29 1.22 6.88 26.61
C LEU A 29 -0.12 6.15 26.71
N GLU A 30 -1.12 6.81 27.29
CA GLU A 30 -2.46 6.29 27.55
C GLU A 30 -3.40 6.46 26.35
N ASP A 31 -2.97 7.09 25.25
CA ASP A 31 -3.78 7.23 24.04
C ASP A 31 -3.98 5.85 23.39
N PRO A 32 -5.22 5.29 23.42
CA PRO A 32 -5.46 3.92 22.99
C PRO A 32 -5.51 3.76 21.48
N ARG A 33 -5.50 4.87 20.73
CA ARG A 33 -5.67 4.87 19.28
C ARG A 33 -4.48 4.24 18.58
N GLU A 34 -4.72 3.49 17.51
CA GLU A 34 -3.67 3.13 16.56
C GLU A 34 -3.20 4.41 15.83
N LEU A 35 -1.94 4.45 15.35
CA LEU A 35 -1.43 5.65 14.64
C LEU A 35 -2.29 6.01 13.43
N SER A 36 -2.87 5.02 12.74
CA SER A 36 -3.78 5.22 11.61
C SER A 36 -5.14 5.76 11.99
N GLU A 37 -5.46 5.86 13.27
CA GLU A 37 -6.66 6.54 13.77
C GLU A 37 -6.39 8.02 14.11
N ILE A 38 -5.14 8.48 14.06
CA ILE A 38 -4.76 9.89 14.36
C ILE A 38 -4.82 10.73 13.08
N PRO A 39 -5.76 11.70 12.96
CA PRO A 39 -5.97 12.47 11.73
C PRO A 39 -4.73 13.20 11.20
N GLU A 40 -3.92 13.79 12.08
CA GLU A 40 -2.73 14.55 11.73
C GLU A 40 -1.65 13.66 11.11
N VAL A 41 -1.43 12.47 11.68
CA VAL A 41 -0.52 11.46 11.13
C VAL A 41 -1.01 11.04 9.75
N ARG A 42 -2.31 10.80 9.59
CA ARG A 42 -2.90 10.42 8.30
C ARG A 42 -2.77 11.52 7.24
N LEU A 43 -2.96 12.79 7.59
CA LEU A 43 -2.82 13.92 6.65
C LEU A 43 -1.42 13.98 6.05
N TRP A 44 -0.39 13.74 6.86
CA TRP A 44 0.98 13.63 6.35
C TRP A 44 1.13 12.47 5.35
N HIS A 45 0.55 11.31 5.65
CA HIS A 45 0.59 10.15 4.75
C HIS A 45 -0.20 10.39 3.45
N LEU A 46 -1.33 11.08 3.49
CA LEU A 46 -2.07 11.50 2.30
C LEU A 46 -1.22 12.40 1.40
N HIS A 47 -0.47 13.33 2.00
CA HIS A 47 0.47 14.17 1.26
C HIS A 47 1.60 13.32 0.62
N VAL A 48 2.21 12.41 1.38
CA VAL A 48 3.25 11.51 0.86
C VAL A 48 2.72 10.63 -0.27
N ASP A 49 1.50 10.12 -0.16
CA ASP A 49 0.89 9.21 -1.13
C ASP A 49 0.65 9.85 -2.50
N GLN A 50 0.45 11.17 -2.52
CA GLN A 50 0.32 11.96 -3.74
C GLN A 50 1.68 12.21 -4.42
N HIS A 51 2.75 12.41 -3.65
CA HIS A 51 4.06 12.77 -4.18
C HIS A 51 4.98 11.57 -4.42
N CYS A 52 4.78 10.48 -3.68
CA CYS A 52 5.57 9.26 -3.72
C CYS A 52 4.66 8.05 -3.96
N PRO A 53 3.97 7.97 -5.12
CA PRO A 53 2.97 6.92 -5.34
C PRO A 53 3.56 5.51 -5.39
N TRP A 54 4.88 5.39 -5.57
CA TRP A 54 5.67 4.15 -5.53
C TRP A 54 5.98 3.63 -4.12
N LEU A 55 5.77 4.45 -3.08
CA LEU A 55 6.13 4.08 -1.70
C LEU A 55 5.48 2.76 -1.24
N PRO A 56 4.18 2.47 -1.50
CA PRO A 56 3.57 1.21 -1.12
C PRO A 56 4.30 -0.05 -1.63
N LEU A 57 5.00 0.02 -2.77
CA LEU A 57 5.77 -1.12 -3.26
C LEU A 57 6.99 -1.42 -2.39
N LEU A 58 7.58 -0.39 -1.80
CA LEU A 58 8.79 -0.52 -1.01
C LEU A 58 8.52 -1.06 0.38
N LEU A 59 7.30 -0.84 0.89
CA LEU A 59 6.98 -1.16 2.27
C LEU A 59 7.03 -2.66 2.52
N GLU A 60 7.65 -3.00 3.64
CA GLU A 60 7.71 -4.35 4.18
C GLU A 60 6.28 -4.91 4.38
N ARG A 61 6.11 -6.19 4.11
CA ARG A 61 4.81 -6.86 3.92
C ARG A 61 4.46 -7.76 5.08
N ASP A 62 5.46 -8.33 5.73
CA ASP A 62 5.30 -9.37 6.73
C ASP A 62 5.00 -8.83 8.12
N THR A 63 5.41 -7.61 8.43
CA THR A 63 5.21 -6.94 9.73
C THR A 63 4.00 -6.01 9.74
N GLY A 64 3.27 -5.91 8.62
CA GLY A 64 2.09 -5.05 8.51
C GLY A 64 2.39 -3.59 8.19
N GLN A 65 3.63 -3.23 7.84
CA GLN A 65 4.00 -1.87 7.44
C GLN A 65 3.19 -1.38 6.24
N LEU A 66 3.06 -2.21 5.19
CA LEU A 66 2.19 -1.92 4.06
C LEU A 66 0.73 -1.70 4.50
N SER A 67 0.18 -2.59 5.32
CA SER A 67 -1.21 -2.49 5.79
C SER A 67 -1.44 -1.23 6.63
N ARG A 68 -0.52 -0.88 7.53
CA ARG A 68 -0.60 0.35 8.33
C ARG A 68 -0.55 1.59 7.44
N TYR A 69 0.35 1.64 6.46
CA TYR A 69 0.39 2.74 5.50
C TYR A 69 -0.93 2.88 4.74
N VAL A 70 -1.50 1.78 4.25
CA VAL A 70 -2.78 1.81 3.53
C VAL A 70 -3.91 2.27 4.45
N ALA A 71 -3.90 1.90 5.73
CA ALA A 71 -4.88 2.39 6.71
C ALA A 71 -4.79 3.91 6.92
N MET A 72 -3.59 4.49 6.80
CA MET A 72 -3.44 5.95 6.86
C MET A 72 -4.23 6.66 5.75
N VAL A 73 -4.31 6.06 4.56
CA VAL A 73 -4.85 6.71 3.35
C VAL A 73 -6.20 6.14 2.88
N VAL A 74 -6.66 5.03 3.46
CA VAL A 74 -7.93 4.36 3.14
C VAL A 74 -8.82 4.28 4.39
N PRO A 75 -10.14 4.50 4.27
CA PRO A 75 -11.09 4.20 5.33
C PRO A 75 -10.93 2.79 5.90
N HIS A 76 -10.81 2.71 7.22
CA HIS A 76 -10.67 1.47 7.97
C HIS A 76 -11.27 1.65 9.38
N GLY A 77 -11.47 0.55 10.07
CA GLY A 77 -11.61 0.50 11.52
C GLY A 77 -10.44 -0.26 12.14
N PHE A 78 -10.21 -0.06 13.44
CA PHE A 78 -9.24 -0.81 14.22
C PHE A 78 -9.94 -1.56 15.34
N HIS A 79 -9.51 -2.79 15.60
CA HIS A 79 -9.96 -3.58 16.74
C HIS A 79 -8.74 -4.18 17.45
N ALA A 80 -8.64 -4.03 18.77
CA ALA A 80 -7.46 -4.43 19.53
C ALA A 80 -7.07 -5.92 19.34
N SER A 81 -8.06 -6.82 19.21
CA SER A 81 -7.80 -8.25 19.01
C SER A 81 -7.68 -8.69 17.53
N GLU A 82 -8.14 -7.88 16.58
CA GLU A 82 -8.25 -8.29 15.16
C GLU A 82 -7.41 -7.42 14.23
N GLY A 83 -6.90 -6.29 14.72
CA GLY A 83 -6.10 -5.32 13.97
C GLY A 83 -6.92 -4.44 13.04
N ILE A 84 -6.29 -4.03 11.95
CA ILE A 84 -6.86 -3.13 10.92
C ILE A 84 -7.89 -3.89 10.08
N ARG A 85 -9.08 -3.31 9.91
CA ARG A 85 -10.14 -3.77 9.01
C ARG A 85 -10.49 -2.68 8.02
N PHE A 86 -10.17 -2.90 6.76
CA PHE A 86 -10.48 -1.93 5.71
C PHE A 86 -11.96 -1.92 5.35
N HIS A 87 -12.47 -0.76 4.95
CA HIS A 87 -13.74 -0.71 4.22
C HIS A 87 -13.51 -1.33 2.83
N PRO A 88 -14.23 -2.41 2.47
CA PRO A 88 -13.89 -3.24 1.31
C PRO A 88 -13.90 -2.45 -0.01
N GLU A 89 -14.95 -1.66 -0.25
CA GLU A 89 -15.07 -0.85 -1.47
C GLU A 89 -13.99 0.23 -1.56
N ALA A 90 -13.60 0.81 -0.42
CA ALA A 90 -12.60 1.88 -0.41
C ALA A 90 -11.21 1.31 -0.69
N LEU A 91 -10.90 0.14 -0.12
CA LEU A 91 -9.67 -0.59 -0.41
C LEU A 91 -9.60 -1.02 -1.87
N GLU A 92 -10.70 -1.53 -2.42
CA GLU A 92 -10.78 -1.94 -3.82
C GLU A 92 -10.53 -0.79 -4.79
N LEU A 93 -11.17 0.36 -4.56
CA LEU A 93 -10.96 1.57 -5.36
C LEU A 93 -9.51 2.06 -5.24
N TRP A 94 -8.97 2.11 -4.02
CA TRP A 94 -7.59 2.57 -3.80
C TRP A 94 -6.57 1.64 -4.46
N ILE A 95 -6.68 0.32 -4.29
CA ILE A 95 -5.73 -0.63 -4.91
C ILE A 95 -5.82 -0.56 -6.42
N THR A 96 -7.03 -0.53 -6.98
CA THR A 96 -7.23 -0.45 -8.44
C THR A 96 -6.58 0.80 -9.01
N ALA A 97 -6.85 1.97 -8.42
CA ALA A 97 -6.23 3.22 -8.82
C ALA A 97 -4.70 3.18 -8.64
N ARG A 98 -4.21 2.62 -7.53
CA ARG A 98 -2.78 2.50 -7.23
C ARG A 98 -2.06 1.66 -8.26
N LEU A 99 -2.62 0.51 -8.64
CA LEU A 99 -2.04 -0.37 -9.66
C LEU A 99 -1.94 0.32 -11.02
N MET A 100 -2.95 1.11 -11.41
CA MET A 100 -2.90 1.92 -12.65
C MET A 100 -1.77 2.95 -12.62
N VAL A 101 -1.62 3.67 -11.50
CA VAL A 101 -0.55 4.67 -11.32
C VAL A 101 0.83 4.01 -11.34
N LEU A 102 1.00 2.91 -10.60
CA LEU A 102 2.28 2.20 -10.48
C LEU A 102 2.70 1.54 -11.79
N GLU A 103 1.76 0.97 -12.55
CA GLU A 103 2.07 0.39 -13.85
C GLU A 103 2.52 1.47 -14.83
N ARG A 104 1.83 2.62 -14.87
CA ARG A 104 2.24 3.78 -15.67
C ARG A 104 3.62 4.30 -15.25
N TRP A 105 3.84 4.47 -13.95
CA TRP A 105 5.12 4.92 -13.41
C TRP A 105 6.26 3.97 -13.79
N ARG A 106 6.06 2.64 -13.67
CA ARG A 106 7.04 1.64 -14.08
C ARG A 106 7.31 1.68 -15.58
N HIS A 107 6.28 1.75 -16.40
CA HIS A 107 6.41 1.83 -17.86
C HIS A 107 7.23 3.05 -18.29
N ASN A 108 6.94 4.22 -17.71
CA ASN A 108 7.65 5.47 -18.01
C ASN A 108 9.15 5.43 -17.65
N HIS A 109 9.56 4.51 -16.77
CA HIS A 109 10.95 4.32 -16.36
C HIS A 109 11.58 3.05 -16.98
N GLY A 110 10.91 2.40 -17.94
CA GLY A 110 11.41 1.18 -18.59
C GLY A 110 11.49 -0.04 -17.67
N LEU A 111 10.70 -0.06 -16.58
CA LEU A 111 10.77 -1.11 -15.56
C LEU A 111 9.75 -2.23 -15.79
N SER A 112 10.23 -3.47 -15.92
CA SER A 112 9.39 -4.67 -15.96
C SER A 112 9.08 -5.20 -14.55
N GLY A 113 8.18 -6.20 -14.43
CA GLY A 113 7.86 -6.83 -13.14
C GLY A 113 6.44 -6.65 -12.63
N ARG A 114 5.43 -7.05 -13.42
CA ARG A 114 4.00 -7.09 -13.00
C ARG A 114 3.76 -7.90 -11.73
N ARG A 115 4.52 -8.99 -11.53
CA ARG A 115 4.46 -9.86 -10.34
C ARG A 115 4.62 -9.09 -9.02
N ARG A 116 5.40 -7.99 -9.03
CA ARG A 116 5.62 -7.12 -7.87
C ARG A 116 4.33 -6.42 -7.43
N LEU A 117 3.56 -5.95 -8.41
CA LEU A 117 2.25 -5.33 -8.19
C LEU A 117 1.23 -6.36 -7.69
N GLU A 118 1.25 -7.57 -8.24
CA GLU A 118 0.40 -8.68 -7.80
C GLU A 118 0.69 -9.08 -6.35
N GLN A 119 1.96 -9.19 -5.98
CA GLN A 119 2.38 -9.45 -4.60
C GLN A 119 1.95 -8.33 -3.64
N MET A 120 1.93 -7.07 -4.09
CA MET A 120 1.50 -5.95 -3.24
C MET A 120 -0.01 -6.03 -2.99
N ALA A 121 -0.78 -6.29 -4.04
CA ALA A 121 -2.23 -6.47 -3.92
C ALA A 121 -2.59 -7.67 -3.03
N SER A 122 -1.84 -8.78 -3.12
CA SER A 122 -2.13 -9.99 -2.33
C SER A 122 -1.97 -9.78 -0.82
N VAL A 123 -1.03 -8.95 -0.37
CA VAL A 123 -0.85 -8.62 1.05
C VAL A 123 -2.08 -7.91 1.62
N LEU A 124 -2.77 -7.15 0.79
CA LEU A 124 -4.00 -6.43 1.13
C LEU A 124 -5.26 -7.27 0.90
N GLY A 125 -5.12 -8.59 0.65
CA GLY A 125 -6.22 -9.53 0.48
C GLY A 125 -6.90 -9.50 -0.89
N LEU A 126 -6.32 -8.85 -1.89
CA LEU A 126 -6.82 -8.85 -3.26
C LEU A 126 -6.04 -9.81 -4.17
N ALA A 127 -6.75 -10.74 -4.81
CA ALA A 127 -6.19 -11.57 -5.86
C ALA A 127 -6.45 -10.95 -7.23
N LEU A 128 -5.39 -10.60 -7.98
CA LEU A 128 -5.53 -10.16 -9.37
C LEU A 128 -5.80 -11.37 -10.27
N LYS A 129 -6.96 -11.41 -10.94
CA LYS A 129 -7.28 -12.45 -11.93
C LYS A 129 -6.98 -11.95 -13.33
N TYR A 130 -6.10 -12.65 -14.05
CA TYR A 130 -5.80 -12.37 -15.45
C TYR A 130 -6.84 -13.03 -16.37
N ARG A 131 -7.45 -12.25 -17.28
CA ARG A 131 -8.21 -12.80 -18.42
C ARG A 131 -7.33 -12.66 -19.66
N GLY A 132 -6.90 -13.80 -20.20
CA GLY A 132 -5.89 -13.87 -21.25
C GLY A 132 -6.31 -13.26 -22.58
N LYS A 133 -5.52 -12.27 -23.02
CA LYS A 133 -4.83 -12.16 -24.31
C LYS A 133 -4.06 -10.84 -24.29
N ARG A 134 -2.95 -10.75 -25.04
CA ARG A 134 -2.24 -9.48 -25.26
C ARG A 134 -3.23 -8.50 -25.88
N VAL A 135 -3.66 -7.51 -25.10
CA VAL A 135 -4.41 -6.35 -25.55
C VAL A 135 -3.68 -5.16 -24.96
N ASP A 136 -3.51 -4.09 -25.73
CA ASP A 136 -2.96 -2.83 -25.24
C ASP A 136 -3.52 -2.48 -23.86
N LEU A 137 -2.61 -2.22 -22.92
CA LEU A 137 -2.84 -2.18 -21.47
C LEU A 137 -3.85 -1.09 -21.02
N ALA A 138 -4.29 -0.22 -21.91
CA ALA A 138 -5.41 0.71 -21.69
C ALA A 138 -6.72 0.02 -21.30
N HIS A 139 -6.87 -1.29 -21.59
CA HIS A 139 -8.06 -2.10 -21.28
C HIS A 139 -7.81 -3.24 -20.27
N THR A 140 -6.79 -3.11 -19.40
CA THR A 140 -6.58 -4.10 -18.32
C THR A 140 -7.67 -3.95 -17.28
N HIS A 141 -8.68 -4.84 -17.33
CA HIS A 141 -9.68 -4.94 -16.29
C HIS A 141 -9.02 -5.52 -15.03
N TYR A 142 -8.69 -4.68 -14.05
CA TYR A 142 -8.38 -5.11 -12.70
C TYR A 142 -9.67 -5.66 -12.09
N CYS A 143 -9.93 -6.96 -12.28
CA CYS A 143 -11.08 -7.63 -11.67
C CYS A 143 -10.64 -8.13 -10.29
N THR A 144 -10.87 -7.29 -9.28
CA THR A 144 -10.69 -7.57 -7.86
C THR A 144 -11.91 -8.36 -7.39
N LYS A 145 -11.71 -9.60 -6.96
CA LYS A 145 -12.71 -10.30 -6.14
C LYS A 145 -12.37 -10.02 -4.69
N THR A 146 -13.11 -9.11 -4.07
CA THR A 146 -12.91 -8.68 -2.69
C THR A 146 -13.46 -9.76 -1.76
N ASN A 147 -12.60 -10.67 -1.29
CA ASN A 147 -12.86 -11.39 -0.04
C ASN A 147 -12.50 -10.42 1.09
N MET A 148 -13.35 -10.28 2.11
CA MET A 148 -13.08 -9.39 3.25
C MET A 148 -11.66 -9.63 3.79
N ALA A 149 -10.77 -8.67 3.56
CA ALA A 149 -9.38 -8.77 3.96
C ALA A 149 -9.26 -8.36 5.43
N VAL A 150 -9.29 -9.34 6.33
CA VAL A 150 -8.86 -9.13 7.72
C VAL A 150 -7.35 -9.36 7.75
N CYS A 151 -6.56 -8.28 7.93
CA CYS A 151 -5.12 -8.38 8.02
C CYS A 151 -4.74 -8.79 9.45
N HIS A 152 -4.80 -10.09 9.73
CA HIS A 152 -4.38 -10.63 11.02
C HIS A 152 -2.85 -10.63 11.14
N LYS A 153 -2.24 -9.68 11.85
CA LYS A 153 -0.90 -9.88 12.44
C LYS A 153 -0.76 -9.18 13.80
N ASN A 154 -0.29 -9.98 14.76
CA ASN A 154 0.08 -9.62 16.13
C ASN A 154 1.00 -8.40 16.15
N LEU A 155 0.54 -7.30 16.73
CA LEU A 155 1.39 -6.19 17.14
C LEU A 155 1.79 -6.48 18.60
N GLY A 156 3.00 -7.02 18.78
CA GLY A 156 3.73 -6.93 20.04
C GLY A 156 4.41 -5.57 20.16
#